data_AF-A0A8J4VR56-F1
#
_entry.id   AF-A0A8J4VR56-F1
#
_cell.length_a   1.000
_cell.length_b   1.000
_cell.length_c   1.000
_cell.angle_alpha   90.00
_cell.angle_beta   90.00
_cell.angle_gamma   90.00
#
_symmetry.space_group_name_H-M   'P 1'
#
loop_
_entity.id
_entity.type
_entity.pdbx_description
1 polymer ?
#
loop_
_entity_poly.entity_id
_entity_poly.type
_entity_poly.pdbx_seq_one_letter_code
_entity_poly.pdbx_strand_id
1 'polypeptide(L)'
;MVSIWRIHSLLRHTLLLTQIGAIISGIQPGLTMVVGPPGTGKTDTAVQILNVLYHNCPSQRTLIITHSNQALNDLFEKIMQRDVPARYLLRLGQGEQELATDLDFSRQGRVNAMLVRRLELLAEVERLARSLQLPEDVDKPTFVKDRFPFEEFFSDTLHPIFMGESFEKDMRAAKGCFRHLKTMFQELEECRAFELLKSTADRANYLMTKQAKIVAMTYTHAALKRKDFLQLGFKYDNLLMEESAQILEIENFIPMLLQRQEDGYARLKCCILIGDHHCLLLDMIPFCSSN
;
A
#
# COMPACT_ATOMS: atom_id res chain seq x y z
N MET A 1 9.49 -8.38 20.28
CA MET A 1 10.91 -8.52 19.86
C MET A 1 11.10 -8.76 18.36
N VAL A 2 10.20 -9.50 17.68
CA VAL A 2 10.26 -9.72 16.21
C VAL A 2 10.09 -8.42 15.38
N SER A 3 9.43 -7.41 15.93
CA SER A 3 9.13 -6.15 15.23
C SER A 3 10.36 -5.25 15.00
N ILE A 4 11.34 -5.24 15.92
CA ILE A 4 12.48 -4.31 15.86
C ILE A 4 13.49 -4.72 14.78
N TRP A 5 13.78 -6.02 14.66
CA TRP A 5 14.70 -6.54 13.64
C TRP A 5 14.16 -6.38 12.21
N ARG A 6 12.83 -6.47 12.04
CA ARG A 6 12.18 -6.28 10.73
C ARG A 6 12.18 -4.81 10.30
N ILE A 7 12.10 -3.88 11.25
CA ILE A 7 12.24 -2.43 10.99
C ILE A 7 13.64 -2.14 10.45
N HIS A 8 14.70 -2.67 11.05
CA HIS A 8 16.07 -2.41 10.61
C HIS A 8 16.35 -2.88 9.16
N SER A 9 15.73 -3.98 8.73
CA SER A 9 15.83 -4.49 7.34
C SER A 9 15.05 -3.67 6.31
N LEU A 10 14.02 -2.93 6.73
CA LEU A 10 13.15 -2.12 5.84
C LEU A 10 13.67 -0.69 5.66
N LEU A 11 14.52 -0.21 6.58
CA LEU A 11 15.13 1.12 6.53
C LEU A 11 16.40 1.09 5.66
N ARG A 12 16.24 1.03 4.33
CA ARG A 12 17.36 1.07 3.36
C ARG A 12 18.03 2.45 3.20
N HIS A 13 17.58 3.47 3.93
CA HIS A 13 18.19 4.81 3.93
C HIS A 13 18.56 5.22 5.34
N THR A 14 19.66 5.96 5.50
CA THR A 14 20.13 6.52 6.77
C THR A 14 19.11 7.53 7.30
N LEU A 15 18.12 7.06 8.05
CA LEU A 15 17.14 7.91 8.71
C LEU A 15 17.75 8.57 9.95
N LEU A 16 17.39 9.82 10.18
CA LEU A 16 17.72 10.52 11.41
C LEU A 16 17.01 9.86 12.60
N LEU A 17 17.62 9.91 13.80
CA LEU A 17 17.03 9.35 15.03
C LEU A 17 15.62 9.90 15.32
N THR A 18 15.37 11.16 14.97
CA THR A 18 14.06 11.81 15.10
C THR A 18 13.01 11.20 14.16
N GLN A 19 13.39 10.87 12.92
CA GLN A 19 12.52 10.19 11.97
C GLN A 19 12.23 8.76 12.42
N ILE A 20 13.21 8.06 12.99
CA ILE A 20 13.01 6.73 13.59
C ILE A 20 11.99 6.81 14.74
N GLY A 21 12.12 7.80 15.64
CA GLY A 21 11.14 8.04 16.70
C GLY A 21 9.73 8.27 16.17
N ALA A 22 9.60 9.10 15.13
CA ALA A 22 8.33 9.35 14.46
C ALA A 22 7.73 8.07 13.84
N ILE A 23 8.56 7.23 13.22
CA ILE A 23 8.13 5.94 12.65
C ILE A 23 7.65 5.00 13.74
N ILE A 24 8.42 4.85 14.82
CA ILE A 24 8.06 3.97 15.95
C ILE A 24 6.73 4.41 16.57
N SER A 25 6.55 5.72 16.77
CA SER A 25 5.28 6.26 17.28
C SER A 25 4.14 6.00 16.29
N GLY A 26 4.33 6.28 14.99
CA GLY A 26 3.28 6.18 13.98
C GLY A 26 2.76 4.78 13.70
N ILE A 27 3.52 3.74 14.07
CA ILE A 27 3.10 2.34 13.94
C ILE A 27 2.40 1.79 15.20
N GLN A 28 2.43 2.55 16.30
CA GLN A 28 1.76 2.20 17.55
C GLN A 28 0.33 2.76 17.56
N PRO A 29 -0.63 2.07 18.21
CA PRO A 29 -1.96 2.61 18.42
C PRO A 29 -1.92 3.95 19.16
N GLY A 30 -2.77 4.88 18.76
CA GLY A 30 -2.87 6.21 19.34
C GLY A 30 -2.66 7.33 18.31
N LEU A 31 -2.35 8.51 18.84
CA LEU A 31 -2.10 9.73 18.06
C LEU A 31 -0.59 9.98 17.98
N THR A 32 -0.08 10.15 16.76
CA THR A 32 1.30 10.57 16.49
C THR A 32 1.27 11.87 15.73
N MET A 33 1.97 12.89 16.24
CA MET A 33 2.14 14.17 15.55
C MET A 33 3.60 14.32 15.13
N VAL A 34 3.84 14.53 13.84
CA VAL A 34 5.16 14.78 13.27
C VAL A 34 5.22 16.20 12.77
N VAL A 35 6.09 16.99 13.40
CA VAL A 35 6.35 18.38 13.02
C VAL A 35 7.75 18.47 12.44
N GLY A 36 7.90 19.20 11.33
CA GLY A 36 9.23 19.57 10.86
C GLY A 36 9.19 20.69 9.81
N PRO A 37 10.23 21.52 9.72
CA PRO A 37 10.41 22.49 8.64
C PRO A 37 10.29 21.92 7.22
N PRO A 38 10.14 22.75 6.17
CA PRO A 38 10.27 22.30 4.79
C PRO A 38 11.60 21.57 4.56
N GLY A 39 11.59 20.49 3.76
CA GLY A 39 12.80 19.73 3.42
C GLY A 39 13.29 18.71 4.46
N THR A 40 12.64 18.54 5.62
CA THR A 40 13.08 17.57 6.67
C THR A 40 12.72 16.10 6.41
N GLY A 41 12.24 15.76 5.21
CA GLY A 41 11.87 14.38 4.87
C GLY A 41 10.59 13.89 5.57
N LYS A 42 9.63 14.79 5.83
CA LYS A 42 8.30 14.45 6.40
C LYS A 42 7.58 13.40 5.55
N THR A 43 7.51 13.62 4.25
CA THR A 43 6.90 12.69 3.28
C THR A 43 7.61 11.34 3.29
N ASP A 44 8.95 11.31 3.38
CA ASP A 44 9.69 10.04 3.47
C ASP A 44 9.38 9.30 4.78
N THR A 45 9.25 10.03 5.89
CA THR A 45 8.83 9.47 7.18
C THR A 45 7.41 8.88 7.09
N ALA A 46 6.48 9.59 6.44
CA ALA A 46 5.12 9.14 6.18
C ALA A 46 5.10 7.83 5.38
N VAL A 47 5.84 7.78 4.27
CA VAL A 47 5.97 6.60 3.41
C VAL A 47 6.53 5.40 4.19
N GLN A 48 7.48 5.63 5.10
CA GLN A 48 8.02 4.54 5.92
C GLN A 48 7.02 4.02 6.96
N ILE A 49 6.25 4.90 7.61
CA ILE A 49 5.16 4.48 8.50
C ILE A 49 4.16 3.61 7.72
N LEU A 50 3.74 4.05 6.53
CA LEU A 50 2.83 3.30 5.67
C LEU A 50 3.38 1.94 5.27
N ASN A 51 4.66 1.90 4.86
CA ASN A 51 5.34 0.67 4.49
C ASN A 51 5.37 -0.34 5.66
N VAL A 52 5.66 0.13 6.88
CA VAL A 52 5.71 -0.72 8.07
C VAL A 52 4.31 -1.20 8.47
N LEU A 53 3.29 -0.32 8.45
CA LEU A 53 1.90 -0.68 8.74
C LEU A 53 1.38 -1.73 7.75
N TYR A 54 1.65 -1.56 6.45
CA TYR A 54 1.24 -2.51 5.41
C TYR A 54 1.81 -3.92 5.65
N HIS A 55 3.11 -4.02 5.94
CA HIS A 55 3.79 -5.30 6.12
C HIS A 55 3.51 -6.00 7.46
N ASN A 56 3.32 -5.22 8.53
CA ASN A 56 3.10 -5.77 9.87
C ASN A 56 1.63 -5.99 10.20
N CYS A 57 0.71 -5.30 9.50
CA CYS A 57 -0.73 -5.39 9.73
C CYS A 57 -1.49 -5.60 8.41
N PRO A 58 -1.28 -6.74 7.71
CA PRO A 58 -1.81 -6.96 6.35
C PRO A 58 -3.33 -7.01 6.25
N SER A 59 -4.04 -7.18 7.37
CA SER A 59 -5.50 -7.15 7.48
C SER A 59 -6.08 -5.76 7.76
N GLN A 60 -5.22 -4.78 8.06
CA GLN A 60 -5.61 -3.41 8.34
C GLN A 60 -5.58 -2.58 7.06
N ARG A 61 -6.39 -1.53 7.05
CA ARG A 61 -6.46 -0.58 5.94
C ARG A 61 -6.03 0.80 6.40
N THR A 62 -5.30 1.51 5.56
CA THR A 62 -4.82 2.87 5.85
C THR A 62 -5.46 3.86 4.90
N LEU A 63 -6.07 4.90 5.48
CA LEU A 63 -6.57 6.06 4.77
C LEU A 63 -5.50 7.16 4.81
N ILE A 64 -5.18 7.72 3.65
CA ILE A 64 -4.27 8.85 3.50
C ILE A 64 -5.10 10.07 3.07
N ILE A 65 -4.90 11.19 3.78
CA ILE A 65 -5.50 12.48 3.46
C ILE A 65 -4.38 13.51 3.29
N THR A 66 -4.46 14.28 2.20
CA THR A 66 -3.60 15.46 2.00
C THR A 66 -4.46 16.69 1.78
N HIS A 67 -3.89 17.89 1.95
CA HIS A 67 -4.58 19.12 1.58
C HIS A 67 -4.57 19.30 0.06
N SER A 68 -3.40 19.15 -0.58
CA SER A 68 -3.23 19.37 -2.02
C SER A 68 -3.12 18.07 -2.85
N ASN A 69 -3.46 18.14 -4.14
CA ASN A 69 -3.19 17.05 -5.09
C ASN A 69 -1.68 16.86 -5.34
N GLN A 70 -0.89 17.92 -5.25
CA GLN A 70 0.56 17.82 -5.42
C GLN A 70 1.19 16.96 -4.31
N ALA A 71 0.88 17.25 -3.04
CA ALA A 71 1.35 16.41 -1.94
C ALA A 71 0.84 14.97 -2.05
N LEU A 72 -0.41 14.80 -2.52
CA LEU A 72 -0.97 13.47 -2.79
C LEU A 72 -0.14 12.71 -3.83
N ASN A 73 0.22 13.36 -4.94
CA ASN A 73 1.04 12.78 -6.02
C ASN A 73 2.41 12.37 -5.47
N ASP A 74 3.11 13.31 -4.82
CA ASP A 74 4.48 13.12 -4.33
C ASP A 74 4.54 11.95 -3.33
N LEU A 75 3.57 11.88 -2.41
CA LEU A 75 3.46 10.79 -1.45
C LEU A 75 3.15 9.46 -2.16
N PHE A 76 2.21 9.46 -3.11
CA PHE A 76 1.77 8.25 -3.80
C PHE A 76 2.87 7.66 -4.69
N GLU A 77 3.62 8.48 -5.43
CA GLU A 77 4.78 8.06 -6.22
C GLU A 77 5.85 7.42 -5.34
N LYS A 78 6.15 7.99 -4.17
CA LYS A 78 7.08 7.39 -3.20
C LYS A 78 6.58 6.08 -2.62
N ILE A 79 5.27 5.90 -2.45
CA ILE A 79 4.67 4.61 -2.02
C ILE A 79 4.86 3.56 -3.11
N MET A 80 4.66 3.92 -4.38
CA MET A 80 4.84 3.00 -5.52
C MET A 80 6.27 2.49 -5.68
N GLN A 81 7.26 3.27 -5.20
CA GLN A 81 8.66 2.84 -5.15
C GLN A 81 8.97 1.87 -3.97
N ARG A 82 7.98 1.57 -3.11
CA ARG A 82 8.10 0.58 -2.02
C ARG A 82 7.54 -0.77 -2.45
N ASP A 83 7.80 -1.79 -1.63
CA ASP A 83 7.32 -3.17 -1.82
C ASP A 83 5.82 -3.31 -1.48
N VAL A 84 4.98 -2.45 -2.08
CA VAL A 84 3.53 -2.47 -1.93
C VAL A 84 2.92 -2.70 -3.31
N PRO A 85 2.30 -3.87 -3.55
CA PRO A 85 1.66 -4.17 -4.84
C PRO A 85 0.62 -3.11 -5.20
N ALA A 86 0.72 -2.58 -6.43
CA ALA A 86 -0.17 -1.53 -6.94
C ALA A 86 -1.66 -1.87 -6.80
N ARG A 87 -2.04 -3.16 -6.80
CA ARG A 87 -3.42 -3.62 -6.60
C ARG A 87 -4.04 -3.25 -5.26
N TYR A 88 -3.22 -2.94 -4.26
CA TYR A 88 -3.66 -2.52 -2.95
C TYR A 88 -3.69 -0.99 -2.78
N LEU A 89 -3.23 -0.25 -3.79
CA LEU A 89 -3.21 1.20 -3.80
C LEU A 89 -4.40 1.73 -4.60
N LEU A 90 -5.14 2.68 -4.02
CA LEU A 90 -6.25 3.37 -4.67
C LEU A 90 -6.16 4.86 -4.40
N ARG A 91 -6.15 5.66 -5.46
CA ARG A 91 -6.26 7.13 -5.36
C ARG A 91 -7.67 7.56 -5.75
N LEU A 92 -8.26 8.48 -4.99
CA LEU A 92 -9.57 9.06 -5.28
C LEU A 92 -9.46 10.59 -5.41
N GLY A 93 -10.02 11.18 -6.47
CA GLY A 93 -10.07 12.63 -6.66
C GLY A 93 -9.96 13.10 -8.11
N GLN A 94 -10.04 14.41 -8.34
CA GLN A 94 -9.99 14.98 -9.70
C GLN A 94 -8.58 15.03 -10.32
N GLY A 95 -7.52 14.69 -9.58
CA GLY A 95 -6.13 14.65 -10.07
C GLY A 95 -5.62 13.25 -10.46
N GLU A 96 -6.49 12.24 -10.54
CA GLU A 96 -6.12 10.84 -10.82
C GLU A 96 -5.30 10.68 -12.12
N GLN A 97 -5.49 11.57 -13.11
CA GLN A 97 -4.83 11.54 -14.42
C GLN A 97 -3.46 12.24 -14.46
N GLU A 98 -3.07 12.93 -13.39
CA GLU A 98 -1.85 13.77 -13.33
C GLU A 98 -0.65 13.04 -12.70
N LEU A 99 -0.80 11.76 -12.34
CA LEU A 99 0.34 10.94 -11.88
C LEU A 99 1.32 10.72 -13.04
N ALA A 100 2.61 10.92 -12.80
CA ALA A 100 3.67 10.66 -13.77
C ALA A 100 3.98 9.14 -13.89
N THR A 101 2.94 8.34 -14.15
CA THR A 101 3.05 6.87 -14.20
C THR A 101 2.16 6.29 -15.30
N ASP A 102 2.63 5.24 -15.99
CA ASP A 102 1.83 4.52 -16.99
C ASP A 102 0.66 3.72 -16.39
N LEU A 103 0.56 3.67 -15.05
CA LEU A 103 -0.49 2.97 -14.31
C LEU A 103 -1.64 3.91 -13.97
N ASP A 104 -2.86 3.50 -14.32
CA ASP A 104 -4.08 4.23 -13.94
C ASP A 104 -4.58 3.77 -12.56
N PHE A 105 -4.46 4.66 -11.56
CA PHE A 105 -4.88 4.41 -10.17
C PHE A 105 -6.30 4.89 -9.85
N SER A 106 -7.03 5.38 -10.85
CA SER A 106 -8.46 5.65 -10.75
C SER A 106 -9.25 4.38 -10.45
N ARG A 107 -10.50 4.53 -10.01
CA ARG A 107 -11.41 3.38 -9.83
C ARG A 107 -11.51 2.53 -11.10
N GLN A 108 -11.63 3.17 -12.26
CA GLN A 108 -11.76 2.48 -13.54
C GLN A 108 -10.44 1.84 -13.98
N GLY A 109 -9.34 2.58 -13.84
CA GLY A 109 -7.98 2.11 -14.11
C GLY A 109 -7.61 0.88 -13.32
N ARG A 110 -7.87 0.89 -12.01
CA ARG A 110 -7.62 -0.26 -11.14
C ARG A 110 -8.48 -1.46 -11.50
N VAL A 111 -9.76 -1.28 -11.86
CA VAL A 111 -10.61 -2.38 -12.34
C VAL A 111 -10.05 -2.98 -13.63
N ASN A 112 -9.68 -2.15 -14.60
CA ASN A 112 -9.11 -2.61 -15.87
C ASN A 112 -7.78 -3.34 -15.65
N ALA A 113 -6.89 -2.79 -14.82
CA ALA A 113 -5.61 -3.41 -14.47
C ALA A 113 -5.80 -4.79 -13.82
N MET A 114 -6.79 -4.94 -12.93
CA MET A 114 -7.11 -6.24 -12.32
C MET A 114 -7.67 -7.24 -13.33
N LEU A 115 -8.45 -6.79 -14.32
CA LEU A 115 -8.98 -7.67 -15.38
C LEU A 115 -7.89 -8.14 -16.35
N VAL A 116 -6.96 -7.26 -16.73
CA VAL A 116 -5.78 -7.63 -17.55
C VAL A 116 -4.90 -8.60 -16.77
N ARG A 117 -4.59 -8.27 -15.51
CA ARG A 117 -3.77 -9.14 -14.65
C ARG A 117 -4.38 -10.53 -14.47
N ARG A 118 -5.70 -10.64 -14.37
CA ARG A 118 -6.40 -11.93 -14.33
C ARG A 118 -6.09 -12.80 -15.55
N LEU A 119 -6.11 -12.24 -16.75
CA LEU A 119 -5.84 -13.00 -17.98
C LEU A 119 -4.38 -13.50 -18.01
N GLU A 120 -3.43 -12.66 -17.61
CA GLU A 120 -2.03 -13.05 -17.44
C GLU A 120 -1.89 -14.22 -16.46
N LEU A 121 -2.49 -14.10 -15.28
CA LEU A 121 -2.41 -15.13 -14.24
C LEU A 121 -3.08 -16.45 -14.67
N LEU A 122 -4.17 -16.41 -15.44
CA LEU A 122 -4.82 -17.61 -15.97
C LEU A 122 -3.93 -18.33 -16.99
N ALA A 123 -3.24 -17.59 -17.85
CA ALA A 123 -2.26 -18.17 -18.77
C ALA A 123 -1.11 -18.86 -18.01
N GLU A 124 -0.64 -18.24 -16.93
CA GLU A 124 0.36 -18.84 -16.05
C GLU A 124 -0.13 -20.11 -15.35
N VAL A 125 -1.38 -20.15 -14.88
CA VAL A 125 -1.97 -21.35 -14.29
C VAL A 125 -2.11 -22.49 -15.31
N GLU A 126 -2.47 -22.18 -16.55
CA GLU A 126 -2.53 -23.17 -17.62
C GLU A 126 -1.14 -23.77 -17.90
N ARG A 127 -0.11 -22.93 -17.88
CA ARG A 127 1.29 -23.37 -18.04
C ARG A 127 1.76 -24.24 -16.87
N LEU A 128 1.42 -23.85 -15.65
CA LEU A 128 1.69 -24.65 -14.44
C LEU A 128 1.02 -26.03 -14.49
N ALA A 129 -0.23 -26.09 -14.95
CA ALA A 129 -0.98 -27.34 -15.04
C ALA A 129 -0.31 -28.36 -15.97
N ARG A 130 0.40 -27.89 -17.02
CA ARG A 130 1.12 -28.74 -17.96
C ARG A 130 2.43 -29.32 -17.37
N SER A 131 3.07 -28.65 -16.40
CA SER A 131 4.39 -29.03 -15.89
C SER A 131 4.40 -30.08 -14.76
N LEU A 132 3.23 -30.45 -14.20
CA LEU A 132 3.11 -31.19 -12.95
C LEU A 132 3.30 -32.74 -13.02
N GLN A 133 3.96 -33.30 -14.04
CA GLN A 133 4.15 -34.76 -14.19
C GLN A 133 5.38 -35.30 -13.41
N LEU A 134 5.24 -35.77 -12.15
CA LEU A 134 6.40 -36.18 -11.32
C LEU A 134 6.35 -37.59 -10.65
N PRO A 135 7.37 -38.46 -10.84
CA PRO A 135 7.74 -39.66 -10.03
C PRO A 135 8.84 -39.37 -8.97
N GLU A 136 9.17 -40.27 -8.00
CA GLU A 136 9.96 -40.13 -6.72
C GLU A 136 11.47 -40.52 -6.72
N ASP A 137 12.38 -39.71 -6.09
CA ASP A 137 13.65 -40.09 -5.39
C ASP A 137 14.58 -38.89 -4.99
N VAL A 138 15.40 -39.01 -3.92
CA VAL A 138 15.89 -37.86 -3.09
C VAL A 138 17.42 -37.56 -2.93
N ASP A 139 18.39 -38.38 -3.33
CA ASP A 139 19.78 -38.23 -2.82
C ASP A 139 20.85 -37.60 -3.75
N LYS A 140 20.65 -36.39 -4.31
CA LYS A 140 21.69 -35.71 -5.16
C LYS A 140 21.95 -34.23 -4.79
N PRO A 141 23.13 -33.65 -5.04
CA PRO A 141 23.36 -32.20 -4.87
C PRO A 141 22.56 -31.35 -5.87
N THR A 142 22.26 -31.90 -7.05
CA THR A 142 21.30 -31.34 -8.02
C THR A 142 19.83 -31.62 -7.63
N PHE A 143 19.58 -32.28 -6.49
CA PHE A 143 18.26 -32.75 -6.08
C PHE A 143 17.20 -31.65 -6.16
N VAL A 144 17.50 -30.43 -5.70
CA VAL A 144 16.51 -29.35 -5.75
C VAL A 144 16.11 -29.02 -7.18
N LYS A 145 17.09 -28.93 -8.09
CA LYS A 145 16.86 -28.65 -9.52
C LYS A 145 16.13 -29.81 -10.19
N ASP A 146 16.65 -31.03 -10.05
CA ASP A 146 16.14 -32.23 -10.70
C ASP A 146 14.69 -32.54 -10.30
N ARG A 147 14.29 -32.11 -9.10
CA ARG A 147 12.98 -32.35 -8.50
C ARG A 147 12.02 -31.17 -8.64
N PHE A 148 12.49 -30.04 -9.15
CA PHE A 148 11.70 -28.81 -9.16
C PHE A 148 10.54 -28.94 -10.16
N PRO A 149 9.26 -28.94 -9.72
CA PRO A 149 8.12 -29.27 -10.59
C PRO A 149 7.78 -28.22 -11.64
N PHE A 150 8.48 -27.08 -11.58
CA PHE A 150 8.11 -25.85 -12.25
C PHE A 150 9.27 -25.31 -13.09
N GLU A 151 10.24 -26.15 -13.47
CA GLU A 151 11.41 -25.72 -14.26
C GLU A 151 10.97 -25.08 -15.58
N GLU A 152 10.07 -25.73 -16.32
CA GLU A 152 9.44 -25.17 -17.53
C GLU A 152 8.67 -23.88 -17.21
N PHE A 153 8.00 -23.81 -16.05
CA PHE A 153 7.32 -22.59 -15.63
C PHE A 153 8.31 -21.43 -15.40
N PHE A 154 9.56 -21.67 -15.05
CA PHE A 154 10.50 -20.57 -14.82
C PHE A 154 11.59 -20.49 -15.88
N SER A 155 11.35 -21.05 -17.09
CA SER A 155 12.29 -21.00 -18.21
C SER A 155 12.65 -19.58 -18.67
N ASP A 156 11.70 -18.64 -18.55
CA ASP A 156 11.81 -17.30 -19.11
C ASP A 156 12.54 -16.31 -18.19
N THR A 157 13.05 -16.79 -17.06
CA THR A 157 13.84 -15.95 -16.14
C THR A 157 15.18 -15.57 -16.75
N LEU A 158 15.60 -14.31 -16.59
CA LEU A 158 16.87 -13.77 -17.12
C LEU A 158 18.13 -14.53 -16.66
N HIS A 159 18.05 -15.25 -15.55
CA HIS A 159 19.18 -15.97 -14.95
C HIS A 159 18.72 -17.36 -14.51
N PRO A 160 19.60 -18.39 -14.56
CA PRO A 160 19.29 -19.70 -14.03
C PRO A 160 18.87 -19.63 -12.56
N ILE A 161 17.75 -20.28 -12.22
CA ILE A 161 17.19 -20.25 -10.85
C ILE A 161 18.07 -21.03 -9.87
N PHE A 162 18.63 -22.14 -10.34
CA PHE A 162 19.47 -23.03 -9.55
C PHE A 162 20.88 -22.99 -10.10
N MET A 163 21.83 -22.61 -9.25
CA MET A 163 23.24 -22.49 -9.61
C MET A 163 24.02 -23.75 -9.22
N GLY A 164 23.44 -24.65 -8.44
CA GLY A 164 24.09 -25.90 -8.01
C GLY A 164 25.22 -25.70 -6.99
N GLU A 165 25.37 -24.49 -6.46
CA GLU A 165 26.46 -24.15 -5.53
C GLU A 165 26.24 -24.72 -4.13
N SER A 166 24.99 -24.72 -3.64
CA SER A 166 24.63 -25.34 -2.37
C SER A 166 23.13 -25.65 -2.29
N PHE A 167 22.80 -26.74 -1.61
CA PHE A 167 21.41 -27.12 -1.31
C PHE A 167 20.64 -25.96 -0.67
N GLU A 168 21.23 -25.22 0.27
CA GLU A 168 20.56 -24.11 0.95
C GLU A 168 20.24 -22.92 0.03
N LYS A 169 21.12 -22.62 -0.94
CA LYS A 169 20.87 -21.56 -1.92
C LYS A 169 19.77 -21.98 -2.89
N ASP A 170 19.87 -23.18 -3.44
CA ASP A 170 18.89 -23.70 -4.40
C ASP A 170 17.52 -23.92 -3.73
N MET A 171 17.48 -24.43 -2.50
CA MET A 171 16.24 -24.57 -1.73
C MET A 171 15.60 -23.20 -1.40
N ARG A 172 16.41 -22.15 -1.17
CA ARG A 172 15.88 -20.78 -1.03
C ARG A 172 15.28 -20.26 -2.33
N ALA A 173 15.92 -20.54 -3.47
CA ALA A 173 15.40 -20.20 -4.79
C ALA A 173 14.08 -20.93 -5.08
N ALA A 174 14.02 -22.26 -4.86
CA ALA A 174 12.80 -23.05 -5.01
C ALA A 174 11.65 -22.55 -4.12
N LYS A 175 11.93 -22.21 -2.85
CA LYS A 175 10.95 -21.57 -1.95
C LYS A 175 10.53 -20.18 -2.45
N GLY A 176 11.40 -19.45 -3.14
CA GLY A 176 11.08 -18.20 -3.82
C GLY A 176 10.07 -18.41 -4.95
N CYS A 177 10.34 -19.37 -5.82
CA CYS A 177 9.43 -19.77 -6.90
C CYS A 177 8.06 -20.23 -6.38
N PHE A 178 8.02 -21.05 -5.34
CA PHE A 178 6.74 -21.47 -4.75
C PHE A 178 5.97 -20.29 -4.13
N ARG A 179 6.66 -19.33 -3.50
CA ARG A 179 6.03 -18.09 -3.04
C ARG A 179 5.47 -17.25 -4.19
N HIS A 180 6.15 -17.21 -5.33
CA HIS A 180 5.64 -16.57 -6.54
C HIS A 180 4.33 -17.22 -7.01
N LEU A 181 4.31 -18.55 -7.17
CA LEU A 181 3.09 -19.29 -7.53
C LEU A 181 1.95 -19.07 -6.53
N LYS A 182 2.24 -19.14 -5.23
CA LYS A 182 1.24 -18.86 -4.18
C LYS A 182 0.68 -17.44 -4.29
N THR A 183 1.51 -16.47 -4.64
CA THR A 183 1.09 -15.08 -4.83
C THR A 183 0.19 -14.94 -6.05
N MET A 184 0.51 -15.62 -7.16
CA MET A 184 -0.34 -15.66 -8.34
C MET A 184 -1.74 -16.23 -8.05
N PHE A 185 -1.83 -17.37 -7.35
CA PHE A 185 -3.13 -17.95 -7.01
C PHE A 185 -3.92 -17.09 -6.03
N GLN A 186 -3.24 -16.44 -5.08
CA GLN A 186 -3.89 -15.48 -4.19
C GLN A 186 -4.47 -14.28 -4.97
N GLU A 187 -3.73 -13.78 -5.96
CA GLU A 187 -4.22 -12.73 -6.86
C GLU A 187 -5.44 -13.19 -7.68
N LEU A 188 -5.44 -14.42 -8.20
CA LEU A 188 -6.59 -14.98 -8.91
C LEU A 188 -7.82 -15.10 -8.00
N GLU A 189 -7.64 -15.51 -6.75
CA GLU A 189 -8.73 -15.56 -5.77
C GLU A 189 -9.31 -14.17 -5.50
N GLU A 190 -8.45 -13.14 -5.38
CA GLU A 190 -8.87 -11.74 -5.25
C GLU A 190 -9.61 -11.24 -6.50
N CYS A 191 -9.22 -11.71 -7.70
CA CYS A 191 -9.89 -11.39 -8.96
C CYS A 191 -11.29 -12.00 -9.09
N ARG A 192 -11.60 -13.08 -8.36
CA ARG A 192 -12.88 -13.80 -8.44
C ARG A 192 -14.09 -12.90 -8.19
N ALA A 193 -13.97 -11.94 -7.28
CA ALA A 193 -15.06 -10.99 -7.01
C ALA A 193 -15.41 -10.16 -8.24
N PHE A 194 -14.44 -9.81 -9.08
CA PHE A 194 -14.68 -9.00 -10.28
C PHE A 194 -15.42 -9.79 -11.39
N GLU A 195 -15.32 -11.12 -11.38
CA GLU A 195 -16.10 -12.00 -12.26
C GLU A 195 -17.58 -12.04 -11.85
N LEU A 196 -17.84 -12.09 -10.55
CA LEU A 196 -19.19 -12.20 -9.99
C LEU A 196 -19.95 -10.88 -10.08
N LEU A 197 -19.26 -9.76 -9.89
CA LEU A 197 -19.85 -8.43 -9.94
C LEU A 197 -20.09 -8.02 -11.40
N LYS A 198 -21.36 -7.75 -11.72
CA LYS A 198 -21.80 -7.46 -13.10
C LYS A 198 -21.59 -6.01 -13.50
N SER A 199 -21.81 -5.06 -12.59
CA SER A 199 -21.74 -3.64 -12.90
C SER A 199 -20.36 -3.05 -12.59
N THR A 200 -19.95 -2.06 -13.39
CA THR A 200 -18.72 -1.28 -13.16
C THR A 200 -18.75 -0.58 -11.79
N ALA A 201 -19.91 -0.10 -11.36
CA ALA A 201 -20.09 0.53 -10.06
C ALA A 201 -19.83 -0.45 -8.91
N ASP A 202 -20.35 -1.67 -8.98
CA ASP A 202 -20.14 -2.68 -7.93
C ASP A 202 -18.68 -3.12 -7.86
N ARG A 203 -18.02 -3.28 -9.02
CA ARG A 203 -16.58 -3.59 -9.09
C ARG A 203 -15.73 -2.48 -8.46
N ALA A 204 -16.06 -1.21 -8.75
CA ALA A 204 -15.40 -0.06 -8.15
C ALA A 204 -15.64 0.00 -6.62
N ASN A 205 -16.85 -0.32 -6.17
CA ASN A 205 -17.19 -0.38 -4.75
C ASN A 205 -16.44 -1.51 -4.04
N TYR A 206 -16.34 -2.69 -4.65
CA TYR A 206 -15.55 -3.80 -4.11
C TYR A 206 -14.07 -3.45 -4.02
N LEU A 207 -13.52 -2.84 -5.07
CA LEU A 207 -12.14 -2.36 -5.07
C LEU A 207 -11.91 -1.41 -3.88
N MET A 208 -12.79 -0.43 -3.70
CA MET A 208 -12.68 0.60 -2.68
C MET A 208 -12.96 0.09 -1.27
N THR A 209 -13.80 -0.93 -1.06
CA THR A 209 -14.23 -1.36 0.28
C THR A 209 -13.56 -2.64 0.76
N LYS A 210 -13.09 -3.50 -0.15
CA LYS A 210 -12.54 -4.83 0.16
C LYS A 210 -11.11 -5.00 -0.33
N GLN A 211 -10.80 -4.59 -1.57
CA GLN A 211 -9.51 -4.88 -2.18
C GLN A 211 -8.41 -3.91 -1.75
N ALA A 212 -8.65 -2.60 -1.83
CA ALA A 212 -7.65 -1.58 -1.56
C ALA A 212 -7.26 -1.57 -0.08
N LYS A 213 -5.96 -1.66 0.23
CA LYS A 213 -5.44 -1.59 1.60
C LYS A 213 -4.95 -0.20 1.95
N ILE A 214 -4.49 0.56 0.96
CA ILE A 214 -4.12 1.97 1.10
C ILE A 214 -5.01 2.78 0.17
N VAL A 215 -5.81 3.67 0.74
CA VAL A 215 -6.70 4.56 -0.01
C VAL A 215 -6.27 5.99 0.26
N ALA A 216 -5.99 6.74 -0.79
CA ALA A 216 -5.45 8.10 -0.70
C ALA A 216 -6.36 9.10 -1.43
N MET A 217 -6.63 10.24 -0.81
CA MET A 217 -7.45 11.31 -1.41
C MET A 217 -7.13 12.66 -0.79
N THR A 218 -7.60 13.74 -1.42
CA THR A 218 -7.55 15.06 -0.81
C THR A 218 -8.64 15.22 0.26
N TYR A 219 -8.42 16.13 1.19
CA TYR A 219 -9.40 16.53 2.19
C TYR A 219 -10.73 16.97 1.56
N THR A 220 -10.66 17.79 0.52
CA THR A 220 -11.85 18.26 -0.23
C THR A 220 -12.67 17.11 -0.79
N HIS A 221 -12.01 16.07 -1.32
CA HIS A 221 -12.70 14.89 -1.81
C HIS A 221 -13.36 14.09 -0.68
N ALA A 222 -12.65 13.91 0.44
CA ALA A 222 -13.20 13.25 1.63
C ALA A 222 -14.47 13.93 2.15
N ALA A 223 -14.47 15.27 2.22
CA ALA A 223 -15.63 16.05 2.64
C ALA A 223 -16.82 15.89 1.68
N LEU A 224 -16.58 16.03 0.37
CA LEU A 224 -17.62 15.90 -0.66
C LEU A 224 -18.22 14.49 -0.73
N LYS A 225 -17.41 13.45 -0.47
CA LYS A 225 -17.82 12.04 -0.62
C LYS A 225 -18.16 11.32 0.69
N ARG A 226 -18.17 12.03 1.83
CA ARG A 226 -18.48 11.44 3.14
C ARG A 226 -19.74 10.59 3.16
N LYS A 227 -20.85 11.10 2.59
CA LYS A 227 -22.13 10.37 2.56
C LYS A 227 -22.00 9.05 1.80
N ASP A 228 -21.32 9.07 0.65
CA ASP A 228 -21.10 7.90 -0.19
C ASP A 228 -20.24 6.86 0.54
N PHE A 229 -19.17 7.28 1.22
CA PHE A 229 -18.33 6.38 2.03
C PHE A 229 -19.11 5.69 3.17
N LEU A 230 -19.97 6.45 3.86
CA LEU A 230 -20.81 5.91 4.94
C LEU A 230 -21.89 4.94 4.42
N GLN A 231 -22.43 5.18 3.23
CA GLN A 231 -23.40 4.29 2.59
C GLN A 231 -22.74 3.00 2.10
N LEU A 232 -21.53 3.10 1.56
CA LEU A 232 -20.75 1.97 1.05
C LEU A 232 -20.10 1.14 2.16
N GLY A 233 -20.20 1.58 3.43
CA GLY A 233 -19.58 0.88 4.56
C GLY A 233 -18.07 0.88 4.47
N PHE A 234 -17.48 1.99 4.02
CA PHE A 234 -16.04 2.17 3.98
C PHE A 234 -15.44 2.03 5.40
N LYS A 235 -14.34 1.29 5.52
CA LYS A 235 -13.68 0.99 6.79
C LYS A 235 -12.18 1.15 6.67
N TYR A 236 -11.55 1.72 7.68
CA TYR A 236 -10.10 1.82 7.79
C TYR A 236 -9.65 1.78 9.25
N ASP A 237 -8.45 1.29 9.46
CA ASP A 237 -7.85 1.07 10.78
C ASP A 237 -6.84 2.16 11.10
N ASN A 238 -6.18 2.73 10.09
CA ASN A 238 -5.14 3.75 10.25
C ASN A 238 -5.47 4.99 9.42
N LEU A 239 -5.22 6.18 9.96
CA LEU A 239 -5.37 7.46 9.28
C LEU A 239 -4.03 8.19 9.27
N LEU A 240 -3.52 8.53 8.09
CA LEU A 240 -2.36 9.39 7.90
C LEU A 240 -2.81 10.68 7.22
N MET A 241 -2.49 11.82 7.82
CA MET A 241 -2.78 13.14 7.28
C MET A 241 -1.48 13.89 7.05
N GLU A 242 -1.22 14.28 5.81
CA GLU A 242 -0.11 15.16 5.44
C GLU A 242 -0.65 16.58 5.18
N GLU A 243 0.18 17.59 5.43
CA GLU A 243 -0.22 19.01 5.38
C GLU A 243 -1.32 19.35 6.39
N SER A 244 -1.43 18.60 7.50
CA SER A 244 -2.54 18.71 8.46
C SER A 244 -2.65 20.07 9.13
N ALA A 245 -1.54 20.82 9.18
CA ALA A 245 -1.53 22.18 9.71
C ALA A 245 -2.32 23.16 8.81
N GLN A 246 -2.39 22.90 7.50
CA GLN A 246 -3.05 23.77 6.50
C GLN A 246 -4.57 23.57 6.44
N ILE A 247 -5.09 22.56 7.16
CA ILE A 247 -6.51 22.22 7.19
C ILE A 247 -7.11 22.82 8.46
N LEU A 248 -8.31 23.40 8.36
CA LEU A 248 -9.02 23.95 9.52
C LEU A 248 -9.27 22.86 10.57
N GLU A 249 -9.29 23.24 11.85
CA GLU A 249 -9.42 22.27 12.94
C GLU A 249 -10.74 21.47 12.85
N ILE A 250 -11.85 22.14 12.53
CA ILE A 250 -13.16 21.49 12.31
C ILE A 250 -13.14 20.52 11.13
N GLU A 251 -12.31 20.83 10.13
CA GLU A 251 -12.17 20.08 8.90
C GLU A 251 -11.36 18.80 9.14
N ASN A 252 -10.32 18.85 9.98
CA ASN A 252 -9.52 17.69 10.36
C ASN A 252 -10.32 16.53 10.98
N PHE A 253 -11.53 16.78 11.49
CA PHE A 253 -12.42 15.73 12.00
C PHE A 253 -13.14 14.93 10.92
N ILE A 254 -13.34 15.48 9.71
CA ILE A 254 -14.13 14.80 8.67
C ILE A 254 -13.53 13.44 8.29
N PRO A 255 -12.21 13.30 8.03
CA PRO A 255 -11.60 12.02 7.73
C PRO A 255 -11.88 10.95 8.78
N MET A 256 -11.84 11.31 10.06
CA MET A 256 -12.12 10.41 11.19
C MET A 256 -13.56 9.89 11.21
N LEU A 257 -14.47 10.59 10.52
CA LEU A 257 -15.91 10.31 10.44
C LEU A 257 -16.35 9.76 9.08
N LEU A 258 -15.43 9.27 8.25
CA LEU A 258 -15.73 8.59 6.97
C LEU A 258 -16.18 7.13 7.14
N GLN A 259 -16.11 6.59 8.35
CA GLN A 259 -16.59 5.25 8.69
C GLN A 259 -17.58 5.30 9.86
N ARG A 260 -18.51 4.34 9.90
CA ARG A 260 -19.42 4.19 11.05
C ARG A 260 -18.69 3.51 12.21
N GLN A 261 -19.07 3.87 13.43
CA GLN A 261 -18.65 3.13 14.62
C GLN A 261 -19.39 1.79 14.66
N GLU A 262 -18.67 0.72 15.01
CA GLU A 262 -19.24 -0.61 15.24
C GLU A 262 -19.19 -0.87 16.74
N ASP A 263 -20.30 -1.34 17.30
CA ASP A 263 -20.43 -1.69 18.72
C ASP A 263 -20.05 -0.57 19.71
N GLY A 264 -20.22 0.70 19.30
CA GLY A 264 -19.92 1.87 20.13
C GLY A 264 -18.43 2.24 20.21
N TYR A 265 -17.55 1.54 19.49
CA TYR A 265 -16.11 1.84 19.45
C TYR A 265 -15.67 2.31 18.07
N ALA A 266 -14.70 3.22 18.05
CA ALA A 266 -14.04 3.62 16.81
C ALA A 266 -13.09 2.50 16.34
N ARG A 267 -13.19 2.13 15.06
CA ARG A 267 -12.26 1.16 14.43
C ARG A 267 -10.83 1.71 14.32
N LEU A 268 -10.69 3.03 14.32
CA LEU A 268 -9.43 3.74 14.15
C LEU A 268 -8.45 3.39 15.28
N LYS A 269 -7.29 2.84 14.92
CA LYS A 269 -6.21 2.41 15.82
C LYS A 269 -5.09 3.44 15.87
N CYS A 270 -4.64 3.90 14.71
CA CYS A 270 -3.54 4.85 14.59
C CYS A 270 -4.00 6.10 13.84
N CYS A 271 -3.71 7.27 14.40
CA CYS A 271 -3.86 8.56 13.72
C CYS A 271 -2.50 9.24 13.66
N ILE A 272 -2.01 9.53 12.45
CA ILE A 272 -0.71 10.13 12.20
C ILE A 272 -0.95 11.48 11.52
N LEU A 273 -0.61 12.57 12.21
CA LEU A 273 -0.72 13.93 11.69
C LEU A 273 0.68 14.45 11.37
N ILE A 274 0.91 14.83 10.12
CA ILE A 274 2.20 15.30 9.63
C ILE A 274 2.01 16.70 9.06
N GLY A 275 2.73 17.67 9.60
CA GLY A 275 2.59 19.05 9.16
C GLY A 275 3.70 19.96 9.67
N ASP A 276 3.60 21.22 9.29
CA ASP A 276 4.44 22.29 9.82
C ASP A 276 3.54 23.46 10.22
N HIS A 277 3.48 23.75 11.51
CA HIS A 277 2.71 24.88 12.03
C HIS A 277 3.43 26.23 11.83
N HIS A 278 4.74 26.22 11.54
CA HIS A 278 5.49 27.45 11.27
C HIS A 278 5.26 27.97 9.84
N CYS A 279 4.93 27.11 8.88
CA CYS A 279 4.65 27.55 7.51
C CYS A 279 3.41 28.45 7.38
N LEU A 280 2.42 28.36 8.29
CA LEU A 280 1.19 29.16 8.21
C LEU A 280 1.23 30.45 9.02
N LEU A 281 2.14 30.56 9.98
CA LEU A 281 2.28 31.76 10.81
C LEU A 281 2.91 32.94 10.04
N LEU A 282 3.54 32.68 8.88
CA LEU A 282 4.10 33.73 8.01
C LEU A 282 3.08 34.28 7.00
N ASP A 283 2.03 33.52 6.65
CA ASP A 283 1.05 33.94 5.63
C ASP A 283 -0.21 34.60 6.23
N MET A 284 -0.29 34.73 7.56
CA MET A 284 -1.44 35.30 8.30
C MET A 284 -1.13 36.60 9.04
N ILE A 285 0.01 37.27 8.78
CA ILE A 285 0.26 38.63 9.28
C ILE A 285 0.05 39.64 8.14
N PRO A 286 -1.16 40.22 7.96
CA PRO A 286 -1.28 41.44 7.20
C PRO A 286 -0.56 42.56 7.95
N PHE A 287 0.18 43.37 7.20
CA PHE A 287 0.74 44.67 7.58
C PHE A 287 0.05 45.30 8.80
N CYS A 288 0.77 45.36 9.92
CA CYS A 288 0.53 46.37 10.95
C CYS A 288 1.81 46.60 11.76
N SER A 289 2.61 47.55 11.29
CA SER A 289 3.41 48.40 12.17
C SER A 289 3.60 49.75 11.50
N SER A 290 2.60 50.62 11.70
CA SER A 290 2.81 52.06 11.80
C SER A 290 3.21 52.36 13.24
N ASN A 291 4.48 52.74 13.43
CA ASN A 291 4.96 53.87 14.23
C ASN A 291 6.49 53.89 14.20
#